data_AF-A0AAZ3R131-F1
#
_entry.id   AF-A0AAZ3R131-F1
#
_cell.length_a   1.000
_cell.length_b   1.000
_cell.length_c   1.000
_cell.angle_alpha   90.00
_cell.angle_beta   90.00
_cell.angle_gamma   90.00
#
_symmetry.space_group_name_H-M   'P 1'
#
loop_
_entity.id
_entity.type
_entity.pdbx_description
1 polymer ?
#
loop_
_entity_poly.entity_id
_entity_poly.type
_entity_poly.pdbx_seq_one_letter_code
_entity_poly.pdbx_strand_id
1 'polypeptide(L)'
;MLRRNPAMPSDKPSKRQSINTGQRLNPTTPAQTLVGYGRACKPLLTTKRERLMSMVQHCSCGQGSSCPSRARQTEPQMDLIHSSGVLVIQHLQSNYKDYHDFLDFMSSVGDPRNIFSLYFPLWFQLSQIVGTKMIWVAVIGDWFNLIFKWILFGQRPYWWVHETLFYQNNSLPQLEQFHITCETGPGSPSGHAMGSSCVWYVMITSALNFSRRLCDSSTQGCQRFGLVWSFLWMAFWIIQISVGISRIFIATHFPHQVILGVLAGILVAEAFEHVPSIHTASLKVYLHTSLFLFSFAVSLYLLLKMIDIDLLWSIPKAKKWCANPDWIHLDTTPFAGLVRNLGALFGLGLAINSQMFIQSCKVKNGYKTRFKLVCVAANLTSLQLYDFIKIPTHTEILFYTLSFCKSAAVPLSVVALIPYGVHLLIGDKERKLD
;
A
#
# COMPACT_ATOMS: atom_id res chain seq x y z
N MET A 1 -2.20 68.18 26.22
CA MET A 1 -0.84 67.98 26.76
C MET A 1 0.02 67.35 25.68
N LEU A 2 1.20 67.92 25.49
CA LEU A 2 2.12 67.76 24.35
C LEU A 2 3.15 66.63 24.53
N ARG A 3 3.76 66.21 23.40
CA ARG A 3 5.02 65.46 23.18
C ARG A 3 4.96 63.93 23.33
N ARG A 4 5.69 63.10 22.56
CA ARG A 4 6.52 63.18 21.34
C ARG A 4 6.91 61.72 20.99
N ASN A 5 6.88 61.32 19.72
CA ASN A 5 7.83 60.31 19.17
C ASN A 5 9.17 61.01 18.87
N PRO A 6 10.31 60.30 18.93
CA PRO A 6 11.00 59.87 17.69
C PRO A 6 11.79 58.53 17.83
N ALA A 7 11.75 57.62 16.84
CA ALA A 7 12.67 57.46 15.69
C ALA A 7 13.85 56.47 15.91
N MET A 8 14.05 55.59 14.91
CA MET A 8 15.27 54.81 14.64
C MET A 8 16.50 55.71 14.39
N PRO A 9 17.72 55.12 14.41
CA PRO A 9 18.52 55.17 13.17
C PRO A 9 19.33 53.89 12.84
N SER A 10 19.54 53.74 11.53
CA SER A 10 20.58 52.97 10.82
C SER A 10 21.93 53.67 10.91
N ASP A 11 23.06 52.94 10.99
CA ASP A 11 24.14 53.00 9.98
C ASP A 11 25.39 52.15 10.28
N LYS A 12 25.91 51.58 9.18
CA LYS A 12 27.21 50.92 8.93
C LYS A 12 28.41 51.91 9.06
N PRO A 13 29.64 51.63 8.56
CA PRO A 13 30.51 50.44 8.55
C PRO A 13 31.94 50.77 9.11
N SER A 14 32.83 49.78 9.26
CA SER A 14 34.28 50.07 9.34
C SER A 14 35.12 49.00 8.64
N LYS A 15 35.95 49.47 7.69
CA LYS A 15 37.02 48.76 6.98
C LYS A 15 38.32 48.84 7.81
N ARG A 16 39.13 47.78 7.81
CA ARG A 16 40.60 47.91 7.82
C ARG A 16 41.29 46.68 7.19
N GLN A 17 41.97 46.96 6.07
CA GLN A 17 43.14 46.22 5.50
C GLN A 17 44.33 46.33 6.48
N SER A 18 45.45 45.60 6.48
CA SER A 18 46.18 44.61 5.65
C SER A 18 47.21 43.94 6.61
N ILE A 19 47.84 42.78 6.38
CA ILE A 19 49.09 42.55 5.61
C ILE A 19 49.42 41.03 5.63
N ASN A 20 50.04 40.59 4.53
CA ASN A 20 50.55 39.27 4.10
C ASN A 20 51.46 38.46 5.05
N THR A 21 51.34 37.13 4.92
CA THR A 21 52.36 36.10 4.57
C THR A 21 51.56 34.80 4.31
N GLY A 22 51.76 33.91 3.33
CA GLY A 22 52.75 33.63 2.30
C GLY A 22 52.74 32.10 2.07
N GLN A 23 52.63 31.64 0.80
CA GLN A 23 52.76 30.27 0.22
C GLN A 23 51.47 29.75 -0.45
N ARG A 24 51.35 29.84 -1.79
CA ARG A 24 51.77 28.87 -2.86
C ARG A 24 51.04 27.51 -2.72
N LEU A 25 50.33 26.97 -3.72
CA LEU A 25 50.51 26.98 -5.18
C LEU A 25 49.17 26.85 -5.94
N ASN A 26 49.16 27.42 -7.15
CA ASN A 26 48.06 27.54 -8.11
C ASN A 26 48.01 26.35 -9.11
N PRO A 27 46.91 26.24 -9.88
CA PRO A 27 46.59 25.19 -10.87
C PRO A 27 46.94 25.63 -12.32
N THR A 28 46.85 24.73 -13.31
CA THR A 28 46.41 25.05 -14.69
C THR A 28 46.24 23.82 -15.61
N THR A 29 45.04 23.71 -16.21
CA THR A 29 44.66 23.16 -17.55
C THR A 29 45.46 23.81 -18.71
N PRO A 30 45.38 23.42 -20.03
CA PRO A 30 44.25 22.84 -20.79
C PRO A 30 44.61 21.84 -21.94
N ALA A 31 43.58 21.47 -22.72
CA ALA A 31 43.51 20.57 -23.87
C ALA A 31 44.32 20.97 -25.13
N GLN A 32 44.58 20.00 -26.03
CA GLN A 32 44.53 20.16 -27.49
C GLN A 32 44.55 18.82 -28.25
N THR A 33 44.15 18.90 -29.51
CA THR A 33 43.54 17.88 -30.37
C THR A 33 44.47 17.50 -31.54
N LEU A 34 44.18 16.36 -32.19
CA LEU A 34 44.31 16.06 -33.65
C LEU A 34 45.64 15.52 -34.26
N VAL A 35 45.48 14.32 -34.85
CA VAL A 35 45.97 13.79 -36.16
C VAL A 35 47.35 13.10 -36.24
N GLY A 36 47.29 11.83 -36.70
CA GLY A 36 48.41 11.10 -37.30
C GLY A 36 47.98 9.72 -37.85
N TYR A 37 47.81 9.64 -39.17
CA TYR A 37 47.69 8.43 -40.04
C TYR A 37 48.78 7.38 -39.71
N GLY A 38 48.69 6.06 -39.96
CA GLY A 38 47.79 5.18 -40.71
C GLY A 38 48.59 3.98 -41.26
N ARG A 39 48.08 2.75 -41.09
CA ARG A 39 48.21 1.51 -41.92
C ARG A 39 47.86 0.29 -41.04
N ALA A 40 46.69 -0.33 -41.17
CA ALA A 40 46.18 -1.21 -42.24
C ALA A 40 46.33 -2.70 -41.86
N CYS A 41 45.23 -3.28 -41.37
CA CYS A 41 44.78 -4.64 -41.68
C CYS A 41 43.25 -4.70 -41.46
N LYS A 42 42.50 -5.03 -42.52
CA LYS A 42 41.04 -5.28 -42.56
C LYS A 42 40.82 -6.81 -42.54
N PRO A 43 39.58 -7.33 -42.47
CA PRO A 43 38.41 -6.90 -41.68
C PRO A 43 37.74 -8.10 -40.96
N LEU A 44 36.88 -7.88 -39.97
CA LEU A 44 35.71 -8.77 -39.78
C LEU A 44 34.56 -7.99 -39.10
N LEU A 45 33.51 -7.77 -39.87
CA LEU A 45 32.23 -7.22 -39.44
C LEU A 45 31.40 -8.29 -38.72
N THR A 46 30.40 -7.82 -37.96
CA THR A 46 29.31 -8.58 -37.30
C THR A 46 29.74 -9.30 -36.01
N THR A 47 29.06 -9.28 -34.87
CA THR A 47 27.66 -9.02 -34.48
C THR A 47 27.66 -8.72 -32.97
N LYS A 48 27.08 -7.59 -32.53
CA LYS A 48 26.76 -7.34 -31.11
C LYS A 48 25.32 -6.83 -30.98
N ARG A 49 24.40 -7.57 -31.60
CA ARG A 49 22.95 -7.35 -31.56
C ARG A 49 22.15 -8.64 -31.39
N GLU A 50 22.72 -9.64 -30.71
CA GLU A 50 22.06 -10.93 -30.41
C GLU A 50 22.33 -11.40 -28.99
N ARG A 51 21.95 -10.60 -27.99
CA ARG A 51 21.84 -11.07 -26.59
C ARG A 51 20.54 -10.69 -25.90
N LEU A 52 19.54 -10.24 -26.65
CA LEU A 52 18.20 -9.94 -26.11
C LEU A 52 17.06 -10.75 -26.74
N MET A 53 17.37 -11.75 -27.57
CA MET A 53 16.38 -12.58 -28.29
C MET A 53 16.78 -14.06 -28.27
N SER A 54 16.97 -14.65 -27.08
CA SER A 54 17.13 -16.11 -26.95
C SER A 54 16.24 -16.69 -25.84
N MET A 55 14.96 -16.31 -25.86
CA MET A 55 13.89 -17.00 -25.15
C MET A 55 12.69 -17.18 -26.09
N VAL A 56 12.93 -17.78 -27.26
CA VAL A 56 11.86 -18.33 -28.09
C VAL A 56 12.33 -19.71 -28.52
N GLN A 57 11.90 -20.70 -27.76
CA GLN A 57 12.12 -22.12 -28.05
C GLN A 57 11.21 -22.49 -29.22
N HIS A 58 11.80 -22.68 -30.41
CA HIS A 58 11.14 -23.37 -31.51
C HIS A 58 11.14 -24.87 -31.23
N CYS A 59 9.96 -25.47 -31.06
CA CYS A 59 9.75 -26.90 -31.26
C CYS A 59 8.73 -27.09 -32.37
N SER A 60 9.16 -27.71 -33.47
CA SER A 60 8.29 -28.17 -34.55
C SER A 60 7.30 -29.22 -34.03
N CYS A 61 6.00 -29.00 -34.25
CA CYS A 61 4.97 -30.02 -34.08
C CYS A 61 4.92 -30.91 -35.34
N GLY A 62 5.13 -32.21 -35.15
CA GLY A 62 4.69 -33.24 -36.10
C GLY A 62 3.17 -33.42 -36.02
N GLN A 63 2.54 -33.65 -37.17
CA GLN A 63 1.10 -33.77 -37.34
C GLN A 63 0.47 -34.89 -36.50
N GLY A 64 -0.67 -34.60 -35.87
CA GLY A 64 -1.68 -35.62 -35.53
C GLY A 64 -1.78 -36.05 -34.07
N SER A 65 -2.04 -35.13 -33.14
CA SER A 65 -2.79 -35.42 -31.90
C SER A 65 -3.09 -34.12 -31.14
N SER A 66 -4.31 -34.00 -30.63
CA SER A 66 -4.85 -32.88 -29.84
C SER A 66 -3.88 -32.37 -28.77
N CYS A 67 -3.45 -31.11 -28.87
CA CYS A 67 -2.68 -30.39 -27.84
C CYS A 67 -3.51 -30.23 -26.55
N PRO A 68 -3.03 -30.70 -25.38
CA PRO A 68 -3.55 -30.23 -24.12
C PRO A 68 -3.15 -28.76 -23.94
N SER A 69 -4.05 -27.95 -23.40
CA SER A 69 -3.83 -26.56 -23.04
C SER A 69 -2.51 -26.42 -22.27
N ARG A 70 -1.69 -25.43 -22.67
CA ARG A 70 -0.35 -25.10 -22.17
C ARG A 70 -0.29 -25.01 -20.63
N ALA A 71 -0.19 -26.14 -19.95
CA ALA A 71 0.15 -26.22 -18.55
C ALA A 71 1.62 -25.81 -18.44
N ARG A 72 1.85 -24.57 -17.99
CA ARG A 72 3.17 -24.06 -17.66
C ARG A 72 3.74 -24.99 -16.58
N GLN A 73 4.67 -25.89 -16.95
CA GLN A 73 5.40 -26.74 -16.00
C GLN A 73 6.03 -25.81 -14.96
N THR A 74 5.50 -25.81 -13.75
CA THR A 74 6.14 -25.19 -12.60
C THR A 74 7.45 -25.92 -12.34
N GLU A 75 8.53 -25.19 -12.11
CA GLU A 75 9.81 -25.82 -11.81
C GLU A 75 9.66 -26.70 -10.55
N PRO A 76 10.28 -27.89 -10.51
CA PRO A 76 10.12 -28.85 -9.42
C PRO A 76 10.43 -28.25 -8.03
N GLN A 77 11.26 -27.21 -7.97
CA GLN A 77 11.53 -26.47 -6.72
C GLN A 77 10.32 -25.70 -6.19
N MET A 78 9.53 -25.07 -7.06
CA MET A 78 8.34 -24.32 -6.64
C MET A 78 7.23 -25.24 -6.16
N ASP A 79 7.08 -26.41 -6.77
CA ASP A 79 6.10 -27.40 -6.30
C ASP A 79 6.48 -28.00 -4.94
N LEU A 80 7.78 -28.13 -4.63
CA LEU A 80 8.25 -28.49 -3.29
C LEU A 80 7.92 -27.42 -2.25
N ILE A 81 8.12 -26.14 -2.58
CA ILE A 81 7.78 -25.02 -1.68
C ILE A 81 6.27 -24.99 -1.43
N HIS A 82 5.45 -25.17 -2.47
CA HIS A 82 4.01 -25.23 -2.32
C HIS A 82 3.56 -26.44 -1.51
N SER A 83 4.13 -27.63 -1.77
CA SER A 83 3.83 -28.85 -1.00
C SER A 83 4.16 -28.68 0.48
N SER A 84 5.33 -28.14 0.81
CA SER A 84 5.68 -27.77 2.19
C SER A 84 4.69 -26.77 2.80
N GLY A 85 4.26 -25.78 2.02
CA GLY A 85 3.22 -24.83 2.42
C GLY A 85 1.87 -25.50 2.70
N VAL A 86 1.46 -26.48 1.89
CA VAL A 86 0.24 -27.27 2.12
C VAL A 86 0.33 -28.05 3.43
N LEU A 87 1.47 -28.67 3.72
CA LEU A 87 1.68 -29.38 4.99
C LEU A 87 1.53 -28.45 6.20
N VAL A 88 2.07 -27.22 6.11
CA VAL A 88 1.88 -26.19 7.15
C VAL A 88 0.40 -25.84 7.31
N ILE A 89 -0.35 -25.68 6.20
CA ILE A 89 -1.78 -25.38 6.25
C ILE A 89 -2.55 -26.53 6.93
N GLN A 90 -2.31 -27.78 6.53
CA GLN A 90 -2.96 -28.95 7.13
C GLN A 90 -2.64 -29.08 8.61
N HIS A 91 -1.38 -28.83 9.00
CA HIS A 91 -0.99 -28.81 10.40
C HIS A 91 -1.75 -27.75 11.20
N LEU A 92 -1.85 -26.53 10.66
CA LEU A 92 -2.58 -25.43 11.31
C LEU A 92 -4.08 -25.75 11.41
N GLN A 93 -4.70 -26.21 10.33
CA GLN A 93 -6.13 -26.58 10.31
C GLN A 93 -6.45 -27.72 11.27
N SER A 94 -5.55 -28.70 11.41
CA SER A 94 -5.78 -29.85 12.30
C SER A 94 -5.58 -29.54 13.78
N ASN A 95 -4.59 -28.71 14.13
CA ASN A 95 -4.20 -28.46 15.53
C ASN A 95 -4.83 -27.19 16.14
N TYR A 96 -5.26 -26.23 15.31
CA TYR A 96 -5.74 -24.92 15.76
C TYR A 96 -7.17 -24.63 15.32
N LYS A 97 -7.96 -25.65 15.03
CA LYS A 97 -9.36 -25.52 14.59
C LYS A 97 -10.22 -24.75 15.59
N ASP A 98 -10.02 -24.99 16.89
CA ASP A 98 -10.75 -24.32 17.97
C ASP A 98 -10.45 -22.81 18.06
N TYR A 99 -9.36 -22.34 17.44
CA TYR A 99 -8.99 -20.94 17.38
C TYR A 99 -9.46 -20.25 16.09
N HIS A 100 -10.35 -20.89 15.32
CA HIS A 100 -10.90 -20.34 14.07
C HIS A 100 -11.38 -18.89 14.23
N ASP A 101 -12.19 -18.59 15.25
CA ASP A 101 -12.80 -17.27 15.41
C ASP A 101 -11.74 -16.19 15.69
N PHE A 102 -10.70 -16.53 16.44
CA PHE A 102 -9.56 -15.64 16.66
C PHE A 102 -8.79 -15.42 15.37
N LEU A 103 -8.53 -16.47 14.59
CA LEU A 103 -7.82 -16.36 13.32
C LEU A 103 -8.63 -15.56 12.30
N ASP A 104 -9.93 -15.77 12.20
CA ASP A 104 -10.82 -15.01 11.33
C ASP A 104 -10.84 -13.52 11.72
N PHE A 105 -10.95 -13.23 13.03
CA PHE A 105 -10.80 -11.87 13.55
C PHE A 105 -9.45 -11.26 13.16
N MET A 106 -8.34 -11.99 13.29
CA MET A 106 -7.03 -11.50 12.90
C MET A 106 -6.90 -11.28 11.38
N SER A 107 -7.61 -12.06 10.54
CA SER A 107 -7.71 -11.76 9.11
C SER A 107 -8.42 -10.42 8.89
N SER A 108 -9.52 -10.18 9.62
CA SER A 108 -10.24 -8.91 9.57
C SER A 108 -9.34 -7.73 10.01
N VAL A 109 -8.58 -7.87 11.10
CA VAL A 109 -7.60 -6.84 11.54
C VAL A 109 -6.60 -6.49 10.42
N GLY A 110 -6.19 -7.47 9.62
CA GLY A 110 -5.31 -7.27 8.47
C GLY A 110 -5.99 -6.85 7.16
N ASP A 111 -7.32 -6.68 7.15
CA ASP A 111 -8.07 -6.33 5.94
C ASP A 111 -7.77 -4.88 5.52
N PRO A 112 -7.32 -4.64 4.27
CA PRO A 112 -7.10 -3.29 3.75
C PRO A 112 -8.31 -2.35 3.87
N ARG A 113 -9.54 -2.87 3.93
CA ARG A 113 -10.77 -2.08 4.14
C ARG A 113 -10.77 -1.38 5.50
N ASN A 114 -10.26 -2.03 6.54
CA ASN A 114 -10.19 -1.47 7.89
C ASN A 114 -9.22 -0.28 7.99
N ILE A 115 -8.28 -0.16 7.04
CA ILE A 115 -7.44 1.04 6.91
C ILE A 115 -8.30 2.28 6.71
N PHE A 116 -9.27 2.21 5.80
CA PHE A 116 -10.11 3.35 5.44
C PHE A 116 -11.26 3.56 6.43
N SER A 117 -11.81 2.48 6.98
CA SER A 117 -12.98 2.54 7.87
C SER A 117 -12.65 2.77 9.35
N LEU A 118 -11.48 2.33 9.83
CA LEU A 118 -11.11 2.38 11.26
C LEU A 118 -9.82 3.17 11.52
N TYR A 119 -8.70 2.76 10.93
CA TYR A 119 -7.38 3.33 11.30
C TYR A 119 -7.23 4.78 10.82
N PHE A 120 -7.62 5.08 9.59
CA PHE A 120 -7.52 6.42 9.02
C PHE A 120 -8.33 7.47 9.81
N PRO A 121 -9.63 7.28 10.11
CA PRO A 121 -10.40 8.24 10.90
C PRO A 121 -9.79 8.52 12.28
N LEU A 122 -9.28 7.49 12.96
CA LEU A 122 -8.64 7.63 14.27
C LEU A 122 -7.35 8.45 14.18
N TRP A 123 -6.45 8.07 13.27
CA TRP A 123 -5.16 8.74 13.14
C TRP A 123 -5.26 10.14 12.56
N PHE A 124 -6.23 10.40 11.69
CA PHE A 124 -6.44 11.74 11.13
C PHE A 124 -6.84 12.75 12.21
N GLN A 125 -7.67 12.35 13.19
CA GLN A 125 -8.07 13.21 14.30
C GLN A 125 -6.94 13.42 15.33
N LEU A 126 -6.06 12.42 15.50
CA LEU A 126 -4.84 12.55 16.30
C LEU A 126 -3.82 13.48 15.63
N SER A 127 -3.50 13.19 14.37
CA SER A 127 -2.56 13.94 13.53
C SER A 127 -2.96 13.86 12.05
N GLN A 128 -3.41 14.99 11.50
CA GLN A 128 -3.80 15.11 10.09
C GLN A 128 -2.67 14.71 9.14
N ILE A 129 -1.42 14.98 9.53
CA ILE A 129 -0.20 14.62 8.77
C ILE A 129 -0.07 13.09 8.66
N VAL A 130 -0.25 12.38 9.77
CA VAL A 130 -0.13 10.92 9.82
C VAL A 130 -1.31 10.27 9.10
N GLY A 131 -2.53 10.75 9.31
CA GLY A 131 -3.71 10.24 8.60
C GLY A 131 -3.61 10.43 7.08
N THR A 132 -3.11 11.58 6.62
CA THR A 132 -2.87 11.83 5.18
C THR A 132 -1.84 10.85 4.63
N LYS A 133 -0.70 10.70 5.33
CA LYS A 133 0.36 9.75 4.94
C LYS A 133 -0.15 8.31 4.89
N MET A 134 -0.99 7.91 5.83
CA MET A 134 -1.57 6.57 5.88
C MET A 134 -2.33 6.21 4.59
N ILE A 135 -3.15 7.13 4.06
CA ILE A 135 -3.87 6.90 2.81
C ILE A 135 -2.91 6.78 1.62
N TRP A 136 -1.91 7.66 1.53
CA TRP A 136 -0.90 7.58 0.47
C TRP A 136 -0.17 6.24 0.48
N VAL A 137 0.30 5.83 1.65
CA VAL A 137 1.03 4.60 1.87
C VAL A 137 0.15 3.37 1.58
N ALA A 138 -1.10 3.38 2.01
CA ALA A 138 -2.06 2.31 1.73
C ALA A 138 -2.38 2.20 0.23
N VAL A 139 -2.66 3.32 -0.45
CA VAL A 139 -2.99 3.34 -1.89
C VAL A 139 -1.81 2.89 -2.73
N ILE A 140 -0.62 3.41 -2.47
CA ILE A 140 0.59 3.06 -3.23
C ILE A 140 1.05 1.64 -2.90
N GLY A 141 0.93 1.22 -1.63
CA GLY A 141 1.21 -0.15 -1.20
C GLY A 141 0.30 -1.17 -1.90
N ASP A 142 -1.01 -0.95 -1.90
CA ASP A 142 -1.94 -1.81 -2.62
C ASP A 142 -1.69 -1.79 -4.14
N TRP A 143 -1.30 -0.65 -4.71
CA TRP A 143 -0.93 -0.57 -6.13
C TRP A 143 0.31 -1.42 -6.43
N PHE A 144 1.37 -1.35 -5.61
CA PHE A 144 2.52 -2.25 -5.75
C PHE A 144 2.12 -3.71 -5.56
N ASN A 145 1.24 -4.03 -4.60
CA ASN A 145 0.71 -5.38 -4.42
C ASN A 145 0.06 -5.89 -5.71
N LEU A 146 -0.76 -5.06 -6.35
CA LEU A 146 -1.42 -5.36 -7.62
C LEU A 146 -0.41 -5.63 -8.74
N ILE A 147 0.58 -4.74 -8.92
CA ILE A 147 1.62 -4.91 -9.95
C ILE A 147 2.42 -6.18 -9.70
N PHE A 148 2.83 -6.46 -8.46
CA PHE A 148 3.56 -7.69 -8.13
C PHE A 148 2.71 -8.94 -8.33
N LYS A 149 1.41 -8.91 -8.02
CA LYS A 149 0.49 -10.02 -8.32
C LYS A 149 0.43 -10.36 -9.79
N TRP A 150 0.43 -9.34 -10.65
CA TRP A 150 0.45 -9.51 -12.10
C TRP A 150 1.79 -10.00 -12.64
N ILE A 151 2.91 -9.65 -12.00
CA ILE A 151 4.24 -10.09 -12.43
C ILE A 151 4.57 -11.51 -11.93
N LEU A 152 4.21 -11.84 -10.70
CA LEU A 152 4.63 -13.07 -10.03
C LEU A 152 3.73 -14.28 -10.32
N PHE A 153 2.51 -14.07 -10.84
CA PHE A 153 1.56 -15.16 -11.18
C PHE A 153 1.38 -16.20 -10.05
N GLY A 154 1.33 -15.75 -8.80
CA GLY A 154 1.29 -16.65 -7.64
C GLY A 154 0.01 -17.49 -7.59
N GLN A 155 0.17 -18.80 -7.41
CA GLN A 155 -0.92 -19.73 -7.14
C GLN A 155 -1.46 -19.57 -5.71
N ARG A 156 -2.70 -19.98 -5.45
CA ARG A 156 -3.25 -20.08 -4.10
C ARG A 156 -3.38 -21.54 -3.67
N PRO A 157 -3.23 -21.85 -2.37
CA PRO A 157 -3.27 -23.22 -1.88
C PRO A 157 -4.54 -23.96 -2.28
N TYR A 158 -5.73 -23.36 -2.07
CA TYR A 158 -7.01 -24.04 -2.24
C TYR A 158 -7.31 -24.52 -3.67
N TRP A 159 -6.75 -23.88 -4.71
CA TRP A 159 -6.86 -24.37 -6.09
C TRP A 159 -5.61 -25.09 -6.58
N TRP A 160 -4.43 -24.77 -6.03
CA TRP A 160 -3.17 -25.34 -6.48
C TRP A 160 -3.12 -26.84 -6.22
N VAL A 161 -3.61 -27.29 -5.05
CA VAL A 161 -3.65 -28.71 -4.68
C VAL A 161 -4.41 -29.57 -5.68
N HIS A 162 -5.41 -29.01 -6.36
CA HIS A 162 -6.23 -29.72 -7.35
C HIS A 162 -5.69 -29.64 -8.78
N GLU A 163 -4.87 -28.64 -9.09
CA GLU A 163 -4.37 -28.38 -10.45
C GLU A 163 -2.94 -28.88 -10.65
N THR A 164 -2.21 -29.16 -9.56
CA THR A 164 -0.83 -29.65 -9.63
C THR A 164 -0.78 -31.13 -10.04
N LEU A 165 0.20 -31.48 -10.88
CA LEU A 165 0.51 -32.87 -11.21
C LEU A 165 1.29 -33.56 -10.09
N PHE A 166 1.76 -32.80 -9.09
CA PHE A 166 2.62 -33.28 -8.01
C PHE A 166 1.97 -34.39 -7.17
N TYR A 167 0.65 -34.36 -6.99
CA TYR A 167 -0.09 -35.36 -6.21
C TYR A 167 -0.75 -36.45 -7.07
N GLN A 168 -0.46 -36.58 -8.37
CA GLN A 168 -1.15 -37.58 -9.23
C GLN A 168 -1.04 -39.02 -8.72
N ASN A 169 0.08 -39.37 -8.08
CA ASN A 169 0.34 -40.71 -7.56
C ASN A 169 0.08 -40.85 -6.05
N ASN A 170 -0.32 -39.77 -5.37
CA ASN A 170 -0.52 -39.71 -3.93
C ASN A 170 -1.96 -39.28 -3.60
N SER A 171 -2.42 -39.52 -2.37
CA SER A 171 -3.71 -38.98 -1.92
C SER A 171 -3.67 -37.45 -1.93
N LEU A 172 -4.65 -36.82 -2.59
CA LEU A 172 -4.79 -35.37 -2.63
C LEU A 172 -4.98 -34.82 -1.20
N PRO A 173 -4.18 -33.82 -0.79
CA PRO A 173 -4.34 -33.19 0.51
C PRO A 173 -5.67 -32.43 0.56
N GLN A 174 -6.49 -32.71 1.57
CA GLN A 174 -7.72 -31.96 1.82
C GLN A 174 -7.40 -30.69 2.62
N LEU A 175 -7.86 -29.55 2.09
CA LEU A 175 -7.78 -28.24 2.73
C LEU A 175 -9.19 -27.75 3.04
N GLU A 176 -9.43 -27.30 4.27
CA GLU A 176 -10.69 -26.67 4.64
C GLU A 176 -10.80 -25.28 3.98
N GLN A 177 -11.98 -24.96 3.43
CA GLN A 177 -12.30 -23.64 2.89
C GLN A 177 -13.32 -22.94 3.79
N PHE A 178 -13.15 -21.63 3.95
CA PHE A 178 -13.99 -20.74 4.75
C PHE A 178 -14.59 -19.65 3.86
N HIS A 179 -15.51 -18.87 4.42
CA HIS A 179 -16.21 -17.80 3.69
C HIS A 179 -15.29 -16.74 3.06
N ILE A 180 -14.10 -16.52 3.65
CA ILE A 180 -13.06 -15.61 3.12
C ILE A 180 -11.97 -16.30 2.29
N THR A 181 -12.08 -17.60 2.02
CA THR A 181 -11.04 -18.35 1.28
C THR A 181 -11.01 -18.03 -0.21
N CYS A 182 -12.17 -17.81 -0.82
CA CYS A 182 -12.33 -17.75 -2.28
C CYS A 182 -12.00 -16.39 -2.91
N GLU A 183 -10.85 -15.82 -2.57
CA GLU A 183 -10.35 -14.60 -3.22
C GLU A 183 -10.01 -14.85 -4.70
N THR A 184 -10.36 -13.88 -5.55
CA THR A 184 -10.29 -14.02 -7.01
C THR A 184 -8.99 -13.57 -7.66
N GLY A 185 -8.16 -12.78 -6.96
CA GLY A 185 -6.86 -12.31 -7.46
C GLY A 185 -5.71 -13.30 -7.24
N PRO A 186 -4.55 -13.11 -7.90
CA PRO A 186 -3.35 -13.95 -7.68
C PRO A 186 -2.86 -13.94 -6.22
N GLY A 187 -2.17 -15.00 -5.82
CA GLY A 187 -1.79 -15.25 -4.41
C GLY A 187 -0.52 -14.53 -3.92
N SER A 188 0.40 -14.12 -4.81
CA SER A 188 1.71 -13.59 -4.39
C SER A 188 1.92 -12.13 -4.81
N PRO A 189 2.28 -11.21 -3.90
CA PRO A 189 2.36 -11.36 -2.45
C PRO A 189 0.98 -11.22 -1.77
N SER A 190 0.87 -11.66 -0.51
CA SER A 190 -0.37 -11.52 0.27
C SER A 190 -0.76 -10.05 0.46
N GLY A 191 -1.97 -9.70 0.01
CA GLY A 191 -2.49 -8.32 0.10
C GLY A 191 -2.80 -7.90 1.54
N HIS A 192 -3.38 -8.80 2.33
CA HIS A 192 -3.67 -8.56 3.75
C HIS A 192 -2.38 -8.35 4.55
N ALA A 193 -1.38 -9.21 4.34
CA ALA A 193 -0.09 -9.09 5.03
C ALA A 193 0.66 -7.80 4.63
N MET A 194 0.68 -7.48 3.33
CA MET A 194 1.32 -6.26 2.83
C MET A 194 0.61 -4.99 3.28
N GLY A 195 -0.72 -4.91 3.15
CA GLY A 195 -1.50 -3.75 3.57
C GLY A 195 -1.43 -3.51 5.08
N SER A 196 -1.55 -4.58 5.87
CA SER A 196 -1.41 -4.52 7.33
C SER A 196 -0.02 -4.04 7.74
N SER A 197 1.05 -4.68 7.26
CA SER A 197 2.41 -4.31 7.67
C SER A 197 2.74 -2.87 7.28
N CYS A 198 2.31 -2.44 6.09
CA CYS A 198 2.50 -1.09 5.58
C CYS A 198 1.88 -0.03 6.50
N VAL A 199 0.62 -0.20 6.90
CA VAL A 199 -0.09 0.78 7.74
C VAL A 199 0.34 0.71 9.20
N TRP A 200 0.49 -0.49 9.77
CA TRP A 200 0.96 -0.65 11.15
C TRP A 200 2.37 -0.10 11.35
N TYR A 201 3.25 -0.21 10.34
CA TYR A 201 4.56 0.41 10.36
C TYR A 201 4.46 1.94 10.48
N VAL A 202 3.64 2.59 9.65
CA VAL A 202 3.40 4.04 9.72
C VAL A 202 2.83 4.46 11.08
N MET A 203 1.89 3.69 11.64
CA MET A 203 1.32 3.97 12.96
C MET A 203 2.40 3.93 14.05
N ILE A 204 3.27 2.93 14.02
CA ILE A 204 4.33 2.73 15.01
C ILE A 204 5.43 3.78 14.88
N THR A 205 5.93 4.04 13.67
CA THR A 205 6.96 5.08 13.48
C THR A 205 6.43 6.45 13.89
N SER A 206 5.15 6.74 13.60
CA SER A 206 4.49 7.98 14.03
C SER A 206 4.34 8.05 15.55
N ALA A 207 3.88 6.98 16.20
CA ALA A 207 3.78 6.91 17.66
C ALA A 207 5.14 7.11 18.34
N LEU A 208 6.19 6.45 17.83
CA LEU A 208 7.55 6.60 18.33
C LEU A 208 8.08 8.03 18.15
N ASN A 209 7.78 8.67 17.01
CA ASN A 209 8.15 10.05 16.78
C ASN A 209 7.45 11.02 17.76
N PHE A 210 6.19 10.75 18.14
CA PHE A 210 5.51 11.51 19.18
C PHE A 210 6.12 11.26 20.57
N SER A 211 6.36 9.99 20.94
CA SER A 211 6.98 9.64 22.22
C SER A 211 8.38 10.21 22.37
N ARG A 212 9.18 10.24 21.28
CA ARG A 212 10.52 10.84 21.28
C ARG A 212 10.50 12.32 21.61
N ARG A 213 9.51 13.08 21.10
CA ARG A 213 9.35 14.51 21.38
C ARG A 213 8.96 14.80 22.84
N LEU A 214 8.32 13.84 23.50
CA LEU A 214 7.89 13.94 24.90
C LEU A 214 8.99 13.50 25.89
N CYS A 215 10.09 12.94 25.39
CA CYS A 215 11.21 12.53 26.23
C CYS A 215 12.19 13.70 26.40
N ASP A 216 12.27 14.26 27.61
CA ASP A 216 13.35 15.16 27.98
C ASP A 216 14.69 14.41 28.02
N SER A 217 15.80 15.12 27.79
CA SER A 217 17.20 14.61 27.76
C SER A 217 17.71 13.96 29.05
N SER A 218 16.82 13.61 29.98
CA SER A 218 17.12 12.86 31.20
C SER A 218 17.33 11.36 30.92
N THR A 219 18.19 10.73 31.71
CA THR A 219 18.47 9.29 31.65
C THR A 219 17.19 8.45 31.82
N GLN A 220 16.23 8.93 32.63
CA GLN A 220 14.93 8.27 32.81
C GLN A 220 14.01 8.40 31.58
N GLY A 221 14.05 9.53 30.86
CA GLY A 221 13.31 9.71 29.61
C GLY A 221 13.78 8.75 28.52
N CYS A 222 15.10 8.55 28.41
CA CYS A 222 15.69 7.63 27.44
C CYS A 222 15.32 6.16 27.73
N GLN A 223 15.31 5.74 29.00
CA GLN A 223 14.86 4.39 29.39
C GLN A 223 13.37 4.17 29.05
N ARG A 224 12.50 5.15 29.34
CA ARG A 224 11.07 5.07 28.99
C ARG A 224 10.85 4.98 27.48
N PHE A 225 11.61 5.75 26.69
CA PHE A 225 11.58 5.64 25.23
C PHE A 225 11.97 4.24 24.75
N GLY A 226 13.02 3.65 25.31
CA GLY A 226 13.44 2.28 24.98
C GLY A 226 12.36 1.24 25.26
N LEU A 227 11.64 1.37 26.38
CA LEU A 227 10.51 0.49 26.71
C LEU A 227 9.34 0.65 25.74
N VAL A 228 8.97 1.88 25.40
CA VAL A 228 7.90 2.17 24.41
C VAL A 228 8.29 1.65 23.03
N TRP A 229 9.55 1.83 22.64
CA TRP A 229 10.11 1.30 21.40
C TRP A 229 9.98 -0.22 21.33
N SER A 230 10.44 -0.92 22.37
CA SER A 230 10.35 -2.38 22.44
C SER A 230 8.89 -2.85 22.40
N PHE A 231 8.02 -2.24 23.20
CA PHE A 231 6.60 -2.59 23.27
C PHE A 231 5.89 -2.44 21.92
N LEU A 232 6.07 -1.30 21.24
CA LEU A 232 5.40 -1.04 19.96
C LEU A 232 5.88 -1.99 18.86
N TRP A 233 7.18 -2.29 18.78
CA TRP A 233 7.70 -3.25 17.80
C TRP A 233 7.31 -4.70 18.12
N MET A 234 7.21 -5.07 19.39
CA MET A 234 6.65 -6.38 19.76
C MET A 234 5.19 -6.48 19.31
N ALA A 235 4.38 -5.45 19.57
CA ALA A 235 2.98 -5.40 19.13
C ALA A 235 2.86 -5.51 17.60
N PHE A 236 3.75 -4.84 16.85
CA PHE A 236 3.84 -4.99 15.38
C PHE A 236 3.96 -6.45 14.98
N TRP A 237 4.99 -7.13 15.47
CA TRP A 237 5.30 -8.50 15.04
C TRP A 237 4.23 -9.49 15.49
N ILE A 238 3.66 -9.33 16.68
CA ILE A 238 2.53 -10.15 17.14
C ILE A 238 1.36 -10.04 16.16
N ILE A 239 1.00 -8.82 15.75
CA ILE A 239 -0.11 -8.59 14.81
C ILE A 239 0.23 -9.15 13.43
N GLN A 240 1.43 -8.87 12.89
CA GLN A 240 1.81 -9.36 11.56
C GLN A 240 1.90 -10.88 11.49
N ILE A 241 2.44 -11.54 12.53
CA ILE A 241 2.48 -12.99 12.63
C ILE A 241 1.06 -13.55 12.72
N SER A 242 0.19 -12.96 13.55
CA SER A 242 -1.19 -13.42 13.72
C SER A 242 -2.01 -13.28 12.43
N VAL A 243 -1.92 -12.15 11.75
CA VAL A 243 -2.52 -11.94 10.41
C VAL A 243 -1.95 -12.99 9.44
N GLY A 244 -0.63 -13.19 9.45
CA GLY A 244 0.04 -14.16 8.57
C GLY A 244 -0.43 -15.60 8.77
N ILE A 245 -0.45 -16.09 10.02
CA ILE A 245 -0.94 -17.42 10.39
C ILE A 245 -2.40 -17.56 9.99
N SER A 246 -3.23 -16.55 10.25
CA SER A 246 -4.63 -16.54 9.83
C SER A 246 -4.79 -16.76 8.32
N ARG A 247 -4.04 -16.01 7.49
CA ARG A 247 -4.10 -16.13 6.02
C ARG A 247 -3.66 -17.51 5.50
N ILE A 248 -2.72 -18.14 6.18
CA ILE A 248 -2.27 -19.51 5.89
C ILE A 248 -3.35 -20.51 6.32
N PHE A 249 -3.88 -20.38 7.54
CA PHE A 249 -4.92 -21.26 8.09
C PHE A 249 -6.17 -21.33 7.21
N ILE A 250 -6.64 -20.20 6.67
CA ILE A 250 -7.80 -20.16 5.76
C ILE A 250 -7.49 -20.60 4.31
N ALA A 251 -6.29 -21.16 4.07
CA ALA A 251 -5.83 -21.67 2.77
C ALA A 251 -5.80 -20.63 1.63
N THR A 252 -5.71 -19.33 1.95
CA THR A 252 -5.68 -18.26 0.93
C THR A 252 -4.30 -17.97 0.40
N HIS A 253 -3.25 -18.21 1.20
CA HIS A 253 -1.86 -17.89 0.89
C HIS A 253 -0.89 -18.95 1.41
N PHE A 254 0.20 -19.13 0.68
CA PHE A 254 1.35 -19.91 1.17
C PHE A 254 2.23 -19.08 2.13
N PRO A 255 3.01 -19.72 3.02
CA PRO A 255 3.88 -19.01 3.97
C PRO A 255 4.84 -18.00 3.31
N HIS A 256 5.47 -18.38 2.20
CA HIS A 256 6.40 -17.51 1.47
C HIS A 256 5.71 -16.24 0.92
N GLN A 257 4.43 -16.33 0.53
CA GLN A 257 3.66 -15.20 -0.01
C GLN A 257 3.29 -14.20 1.08
N VAL A 258 3.03 -14.70 2.29
CA VAL A 258 2.80 -13.88 3.49
C VAL A 258 4.08 -13.16 3.89
N ILE A 259 5.20 -13.87 3.99
CA ILE A 259 6.51 -13.29 4.33
C ILE A 259 6.88 -12.19 3.32
N LEU A 260 6.76 -12.48 2.02
CA LEU A 260 7.01 -11.50 0.97
C LEU A 260 6.09 -10.28 1.10
N GLY A 261 4.81 -10.48 1.43
CA GLY A 261 3.87 -9.40 1.68
C GLY A 261 4.29 -8.49 2.83
N VAL A 262 4.63 -9.07 4.00
CA VAL A 262 5.09 -8.30 5.16
C VAL A 262 6.31 -7.46 4.81
N LEU A 263 7.33 -8.07 4.19
CA LEU A 263 8.58 -7.39 3.79
C LEU A 263 8.32 -6.27 2.78
N ALA A 264 7.50 -6.52 1.76
CA ALA A 264 7.15 -5.51 0.77
C ALA A 264 6.41 -4.33 1.40
N GLY A 265 5.49 -4.57 2.34
CA GLY A 265 4.76 -3.51 3.03
C GLY A 265 5.66 -2.66 3.93
N ILE A 266 6.60 -3.28 4.66
CA ILE A 266 7.61 -2.55 5.44
C ILE A 266 8.47 -1.67 4.52
N LEU A 267 8.94 -2.21 3.40
CA LEU A 267 9.78 -1.48 2.45
C LEU A 267 9.05 -0.27 1.84
N VAL A 268 7.78 -0.43 1.46
CA VAL A 268 6.95 0.67 0.95
C VAL A 268 6.75 1.74 2.04
N ALA A 269 6.40 1.34 3.26
CA ALA A 269 6.20 2.29 4.36
C ALA A 269 7.48 3.07 4.69
N GLU A 270 8.64 2.40 4.74
CA GLU A 270 9.94 3.01 5.01
C GLU A 270 10.37 3.97 3.89
N ALA A 271 10.15 3.60 2.63
CA ALA A 271 10.42 4.49 1.50
C ALA A 271 9.59 5.78 1.60
N PHE A 272 8.33 5.68 2.03
CA PHE A 272 7.44 6.83 2.21
C PHE A 272 7.73 7.66 3.46
N GLU A 273 8.43 7.12 4.47
CA GLU A 273 8.96 7.91 5.59
C GLU A 273 9.96 8.98 5.11
N HIS A 274 10.72 8.66 4.04
CA HIS A 274 11.75 9.52 3.49
C HIS A 274 11.23 10.53 2.44
N VAL A 275 9.92 10.57 2.16
CA VAL A 275 9.32 11.47 1.17
C VAL A 275 8.43 12.53 1.85
N PRO A 276 9.00 13.64 2.34
CA PRO A 276 8.24 14.67 3.06
C PRO A 276 7.27 15.47 2.16
N SER A 277 7.42 15.40 0.83
CA SER A 277 6.63 16.16 -0.15
C SER A 277 5.14 15.77 -0.19
N ILE A 278 4.74 14.68 0.47
CA ILE A 278 3.36 14.18 0.46
C ILE A 278 2.43 15.09 1.29
N HIS A 279 2.96 15.76 2.31
CA HIS A 279 2.16 16.56 3.24
C HIS A 279 1.72 17.92 2.68
N THR A 280 2.46 18.47 1.73
CA THR A 280 2.19 19.78 1.08
C THR A 280 1.69 19.62 -0.35
N ALA A 281 1.27 18.40 -0.72
CA ALA A 281 0.81 18.10 -2.06
C ALA A 281 -0.43 18.91 -2.45
N SER A 282 -0.34 19.66 -3.55
CA SER A 282 -1.49 20.36 -4.13
C SER A 282 -2.49 19.37 -4.74
N LEU A 283 -3.75 19.79 -4.94
CA LEU A 283 -4.76 18.97 -5.62
C LEU A 283 -4.27 18.40 -6.96
N LYS A 284 -3.47 19.16 -7.71
CA LYS A 284 -2.88 18.71 -8.99
C LYS A 284 -2.02 17.45 -8.82
N VAL A 285 -1.27 17.34 -7.72
CA VAL A 285 -0.44 16.16 -7.43
C VAL A 285 -1.32 14.93 -7.21
N TYR A 286 -2.39 15.04 -6.40
CA TYR A 286 -3.35 13.94 -6.20
C TYR A 286 -3.99 13.48 -7.52
N LEU A 287 -4.38 14.43 -8.38
CA LEU A 287 -4.96 14.14 -9.69
C LEU A 287 -3.95 13.46 -10.62
N HIS A 288 -2.74 14.02 -10.75
CA HIS A 288 -1.69 13.44 -11.58
C HIS A 288 -1.25 12.06 -11.11
N THR A 289 -1.09 11.85 -9.80
CA THR A 289 -0.78 10.54 -9.25
C THR A 289 -1.91 9.55 -9.54
N SER A 290 -3.17 9.91 -9.28
CA SER A 290 -4.30 9.01 -9.55
C SER A 290 -4.38 8.64 -11.02
N LEU A 291 -4.23 9.61 -11.92
CA LEU A 291 -4.21 9.37 -13.37
C LEU A 291 -3.02 8.48 -13.77
N PHE A 292 -1.83 8.71 -13.20
CA PHE A 292 -0.64 7.90 -13.46
C PHE A 292 -0.84 6.46 -13.02
N LEU A 293 -1.29 6.21 -11.78
CA LEU A 293 -1.51 4.87 -11.24
C LEU A 293 -2.53 4.09 -12.08
N PHE A 294 -3.63 4.74 -12.48
CA PHE A 294 -4.64 4.14 -13.35
C PHE A 294 -4.10 3.84 -14.75
N SER A 295 -3.50 4.84 -15.39
CA SER A 295 -2.99 4.72 -16.76
C SER A 295 -1.90 3.67 -16.86
N PHE A 296 -1.01 3.60 -15.87
CA PHE A 296 0.04 2.58 -15.82
C PHE A 296 -0.55 1.18 -15.67
N ALA A 297 -1.49 0.98 -14.73
CA ALA A 297 -2.10 -0.33 -14.51
C ALA A 297 -2.87 -0.81 -15.75
N VAL A 298 -3.64 0.07 -16.40
CA VAL A 298 -4.35 -0.25 -17.64
C VAL A 298 -3.37 -0.52 -18.79
N SER A 299 -2.33 0.30 -18.94
CA SER A 299 -1.32 0.10 -19.99
C SER A 299 -0.56 -1.21 -19.81
N LEU A 300 -0.18 -1.55 -18.58
CA LEU A 300 0.46 -2.83 -18.26
C LEU A 300 -0.48 -4.01 -18.55
N TYR A 301 -1.76 -3.89 -18.20
CA TYR A 301 -2.76 -4.90 -18.52
C TYR A 301 -2.89 -5.12 -20.03
N LEU A 302 -3.04 -4.04 -20.80
CA LEU A 302 -3.17 -4.11 -22.25
C LEU A 302 -1.90 -4.66 -22.91
N LEU A 303 -0.72 -4.26 -22.42
CA LEU A 303 0.56 -4.76 -22.92
C LEU A 303 0.71 -6.26 -22.69
N LEU A 304 0.42 -6.75 -21.48
CA LEU A 304 0.52 -8.18 -21.18
C LEU A 304 -0.54 -8.98 -21.93
N LYS A 305 -1.75 -8.42 -22.11
CA LYS A 305 -2.79 -9.02 -22.95
C LYS A 305 -2.36 -9.14 -24.41
N MET A 306 -1.64 -8.17 -24.96
CA MET A 306 -1.10 -8.23 -26.33
C MET A 306 -0.03 -9.32 -26.52
N ILE A 307 0.61 -9.77 -25.43
CA ILE A 307 1.61 -10.85 -25.42
C ILE A 307 0.94 -12.20 -25.07
N ASP A 308 -0.39 -12.29 -25.18
CA ASP A 308 -1.21 -13.47 -24.82
C ASP A 308 -1.03 -13.93 -23.36
N ILE A 309 -0.67 -13.01 -22.47
CA ILE A 309 -0.61 -13.27 -21.03
C ILE A 309 -1.91 -12.79 -20.39
N ASP A 310 -2.81 -13.72 -20.10
CA ASP A 310 -4.05 -13.41 -19.40
C ASP A 310 -3.78 -13.10 -17.91
N LEU A 311 -4.03 -11.86 -17.50
CA LEU A 311 -3.94 -11.42 -16.10
C LEU A 311 -5.15 -11.83 -15.24
N LEU A 312 -6.26 -12.20 -15.88
CA LEU A 312 -7.48 -12.63 -15.22
C LEU A 312 -7.54 -14.16 -15.05
N TRP A 313 -6.45 -14.88 -15.36
CA TRP A 313 -6.32 -16.34 -15.26
C TRP A 313 -6.71 -16.94 -13.90
N SER A 314 -6.62 -16.15 -12.83
CA SER A 314 -6.95 -16.56 -11.45
C SER A 314 -8.46 -16.58 -11.19
N ILE A 315 -9.24 -15.75 -11.87
CA ILE A 315 -10.71 -15.71 -11.74
C ILE A 315 -11.39 -17.04 -12.12
N PRO A 316 -11.12 -17.65 -13.30
CA PRO A 316 -11.73 -18.93 -13.62
C PRO A 316 -11.29 -20.06 -12.68
N LYS A 317 -10.07 -20.02 -12.14
CA LYS A 317 -9.61 -20.98 -11.13
C LYS A 317 -10.34 -20.81 -9.80
N ALA A 318 -10.51 -19.58 -9.34
CA ALA A 318 -11.31 -19.28 -8.15
C ALA A 318 -12.75 -19.77 -8.31
N LYS A 319 -13.38 -19.49 -9.46
CA LYS A 319 -14.75 -19.97 -9.77
C LYS A 319 -14.88 -21.49 -9.82
N LYS A 320 -13.85 -22.19 -10.32
CA LYS A 320 -13.85 -23.64 -10.47
C LYS A 320 -13.67 -24.37 -9.14
N TRP A 321 -12.80 -23.86 -8.26
CA TRP A 321 -12.35 -24.58 -7.06
C TRP A 321 -12.88 -24.02 -5.74
N CYS A 322 -13.66 -22.95 -5.78
CA CYS A 322 -14.35 -22.47 -4.59
C CYS A 322 -15.48 -23.43 -4.18
N ALA A 323 -15.54 -23.78 -2.89
CA ALA A 323 -16.55 -24.71 -2.36
C ALA A 323 -17.98 -24.14 -2.41
N ASN A 324 -18.15 -22.82 -2.28
CA ASN A 324 -19.45 -22.16 -2.36
C ASN A 324 -19.37 -20.92 -3.28
N PRO A 325 -20.16 -20.85 -4.36
CA PRO A 325 -20.13 -19.70 -5.28
C PRO A 325 -20.44 -18.36 -4.60
N ASP A 326 -21.18 -18.34 -3.49
CA ASP A 326 -21.51 -17.12 -2.75
C ASP A 326 -20.29 -16.51 -2.04
N TRP A 327 -19.21 -17.27 -1.83
CA TRP A 327 -17.95 -16.80 -1.25
C TRP A 327 -17.06 -16.09 -2.27
N ILE A 328 -17.46 -16.08 -3.55
CA ILE A 328 -16.73 -15.39 -4.62
C ILE A 328 -17.18 -13.95 -4.66
N HIS A 329 -16.39 -13.07 -4.05
CA HIS A 329 -16.71 -11.65 -4.01
C HIS A 329 -16.01 -10.86 -5.13
N LEU A 330 -16.80 -10.11 -5.93
CA LEU A 330 -16.32 -9.27 -7.05
C LEU A 330 -15.42 -8.10 -6.59
N ASP A 331 -15.56 -7.68 -5.34
CA ASP A 331 -14.75 -6.64 -4.70
C ASP A 331 -13.29 -7.09 -4.47
N THR A 332 -13.02 -8.39 -4.44
CA THR A 332 -11.67 -8.95 -4.34
C THR A 332 -10.92 -8.95 -5.67
N THR A 333 -11.57 -8.50 -6.75
CA THR A 333 -10.93 -8.44 -8.07
C THR A 333 -9.82 -7.38 -8.11
N PRO A 334 -8.74 -7.62 -8.87
CA PRO A 334 -7.63 -6.67 -9.01
C PRO A 334 -8.06 -5.24 -9.42
N PHE A 335 -9.01 -5.12 -10.34
CA PHE A 335 -9.52 -3.84 -10.82
C PHE A 335 -10.43 -3.13 -9.81
N ALA A 336 -11.25 -3.87 -9.05
CA ALA A 336 -12.07 -3.27 -8.00
C ALA A 336 -11.18 -2.62 -6.92
N GLY A 337 -10.10 -3.30 -6.52
CA GLY A 337 -9.10 -2.74 -5.61
C GLY A 337 -8.44 -1.47 -6.14
N LEU A 338 -8.03 -1.46 -7.42
CA LEU A 338 -7.45 -0.28 -8.07
C LEU A 338 -8.42 0.91 -8.03
N VAL A 339 -9.66 0.72 -8.46
CA VAL A 339 -10.67 1.79 -8.52
C VAL A 339 -10.99 2.34 -7.13
N ARG A 340 -11.10 1.47 -6.12
CA ARG A 340 -11.26 1.87 -4.71
C ARG A 340 -10.09 2.76 -4.26
N ASN A 341 -8.85 2.36 -4.52
CA ASN A 341 -7.67 3.11 -4.09
C ASN A 341 -7.54 4.46 -4.79
N LEU A 342 -7.86 4.53 -6.08
CA LEU A 342 -7.93 5.80 -6.82
C LEU A 342 -9.01 6.72 -6.27
N GLY A 343 -10.20 6.18 -5.96
CA GLY A 343 -11.27 6.93 -5.32
C GLY A 343 -10.83 7.53 -3.99
N ALA A 344 -10.19 6.74 -3.13
CA ALA A 344 -9.70 7.21 -1.84
C ALA A 344 -8.65 8.33 -1.97
N LEU A 345 -7.67 8.18 -2.88
CA LEU A 345 -6.65 9.20 -3.09
C LEU A 345 -7.24 10.50 -3.66
N PHE A 346 -8.16 10.38 -4.62
CA PHE A 346 -8.88 11.50 -5.19
C PHE A 346 -9.74 12.22 -4.13
N GLY A 347 -10.51 11.46 -3.35
CA GLY A 347 -11.36 11.98 -2.28
C GLY A 347 -10.56 12.73 -1.21
N LEU A 348 -9.39 12.19 -0.82
CA LEU A 348 -8.49 12.86 0.12
C LEU A 348 -7.94 14.17 -0.44
N GLY A 349 -7.54 14.16 -1.71
CA GLY A 349 -7.06 15.35 -2.42
C GLY A 349 -8.12 16.47 -2.43
N LEU A 350 -9.38 16.14 -2.76
CA LEU A 350 -10.49 17.09 -2.70
C LEU A 350 -10.73 17.60 -1.28
N ALA A 351 -10.70 16.69 -0.29
CA ALA A 351 -11.02 17.03 1.08
C ALA A 351 -10.03 18.04 1.69
N ILE A 352 -8.72 17.75 1.59
CA ILE A 352 -7.67 18.61 2.15
C ILE A 352 -7.62 19.98 1.45
N ASN A 353 -7.94 20.03 0.15
CA ASN A 353 -7.93 21.29 -0.62
C ASN A 353 -9.29 22.03 -0.58
N SER A 354 -10.28 21.53 0.18
CA SER A 354 -11.60 22.16 0.27
C SER A 354 -11.62 23.34 1.26
N GLN A 355 -12.49 24.32 1.00
CA GLN A 355 -12.74 25.42 1.95
C GLN A 355 -13.29 24.92 3.29
N MET A 356 -14.04 23.81 3.28
CA MET A 356 -14.62 23.19 4.48
C MET A 356 -13.54 22.69 5.45
N PHE A 357 -12.46 22.10 4.92
CA PHE A 357 -11.31 21.69 5.72
C PHE A 357 -10.58 22.91 6.32
N ILE A 358 -10.33 23.94 5.51
CA ILE A 358 -9.65 25.16 5.96
C ILE A 358 -10.44 25.83 7.09
N GLN A 359 -11.76 25.93 6.97
CA GLN A 359 -12.63 26.51 8.00
C GLN A 359 -12.60 25.68 9.29
N SER A 360 -12.64 24.36 9.20
CA SER A 360 -12.58 23.46 10.36
C SER A 360 -11.24 23.55 11.11
N CYS A 361 -10.13 23.79 10.40
CA CYS A 361 -8.79 23.95 10.98
C CYS A 361 -8.53 25.31 11.62
N LYS A 362 -9.21 26.39 11.18
CA LYS A 362 -8.96 27.76 11.64
C LYS A 362 -9.47 28.06 13.06
N VAL A 363 -10.34 27.23 13.62
CA VAL A 363 -11.02 27.54 14.90
C VAL A 363 -10.25 26.97 16.08
N LYS A 364 -10.06 27.79 17.14
CA LYS A 364 -9.44 27.39 18.42
C LYS A 364 -10.06 26.12 19.05
N ASN A 365 -11.32 25.80 18.69
CA ASN A 365 -12.04 24.60 19.13
C ASN A 365 -11.59 23.29 18.45
N GLY A 366 -10.92 23.32 17.29
CA GLY A 366 -10.43 22.11 16.60
C GLY A 366 -9.38 21.30 17.40
N TYR A 367 -8.75 21.96 18.38
CA TYR A 367 -7.79 21.35 19.30
C TYR A 367 -8.42 20.83 20.60
N LYS A 368 -9.69 21.17 20.91
CA LYS A 368 -10.36 20.68 22.11
C LYS A 368 -10.60 19.16 21.96
N THR A 369 -10.16 18.37 22.95
CA THR A 369 -10.34 16.91 22.95
C THR A 369 -11.79 16.48 22.73
N ARG A 370 -12.76 17.24 23.24
CA ARG A 370 -14.20 17.02 23.01
C ARG A 370 -14.59 17.06 21.52
N PHE A 371 -14.07 18.03 20.76
CA PHE A 371 -14.32 18.12 19.32
C PHE A 371 -13.77 16.89 18.59
N LYS A 372 -12.52 16.50 18.89
CA LYS A 372 -11.89 15.33 18.28
C LYS A 372 -12.66 14.03 18.56
N LEU A 373 -13.09 13.82 19.81
CA LEU A 373 -13.87 12.64 20.20
C LEU A 373 -15.22 12.57 19.47
N VAL A 374 -15.93 13.69 19.38
CA VAL A 374 -17.21 13.76 18.64
C VAL A 374 -16.98 13.49 17.15
N CYS A 375 -15.93 14.05 16.55
CA CYS A 375 -15.57 13.77 15.16
C CYS A 375 -15.20 12.30 14.93
N VAL A 376 -14.42 11.68 15.83
CA VAL A 376 -14.11 10.24 15.74
C VAL A 376 -15.39 9.41 15.80
N ALA A 377 -16.25 9.64 16.80
CA ALA A 377 -17.49 8.89 16.96
C ALA A 377 -18.39 9.06 15.72
N ALA A 378 -18.60 10.30 15.26
CA ALA A 378 -19.39 10.59 14.07
C ALA A 378 -18.81 9.94 12.80
N ASN A 379 -17.49 9.95 12.62
CA ASN A 379 -16.81 9.29 11.51
C ASN A 379 -17.01 7.78 11.55
N LEU A 380 -16.74 7.12 12.68
CA LEU A 380 -16.87 5.67 12.79
C LEU A 380 -18.31 5.22 12.59
N THR A 381 -19.29 5.91 13.20
CA THR A 381 -20.72 5.59 12.99
C THR A 381 -21.13 5.82 11.54
N SER A 382 -20.71 6.92 10.92
CA SER A 382 -21.06 7.19 9.51
C SER A 382 -20.48 6.12 8.59
N LEU A 383 -19.22 5.72 8.80
CA LEU A 383 -18.55 4.72 7.98
C LEU A 383 -19.16 3.33 8.15
N GLN A 384 -19.60 2.96 9.36
CA GLN A 384 -20.39 1.75 9.57
C GLN A 384 -21.72 1.79 8.81
N LEU A 385 -22.38 2.96 8.74
CA LEU A 385 -23.59 3.13 7.93
C LEU A 385 -23.31 3.01 6.42
N TYR A 386 -22.16 3.48 5.94
CA TYR A 386 -21.73 3.33 4.55
C TYR A 386 -21.57 1.85 4.15
N ASP A 387 -21.22 0.96 5.07
CA ASP A 387 -21.06 -0.47 4.79
C ASP A 387 -22.39 -1.17 4.48
N PHE A 388 -23.51 -0.68 4.99
CA PHE A 388 -24.85 -1.19 4.66
C PHE A 388 -25.30 -0.84 3.23
N ILE A 389 -24.67 0.14 2.58
CA ILE A 389 -24.97 0.51 1.19
C ILE A 389 -24.36 -0.54 0.26
N LYS A 390 -25.20 -1.50 -0.16
CA LYS A 390 -24.85 -2.51 -1.16
C LYS A 390 -24.75 -1.88 -2.55
N ILE A 391 -23.63 -2.10 -3.23
CA ILE A 391 -23.43 -1.63 -4.60
C ILE A 391 -24.06 -2.65 -5.57
N PRO A 392 -24.89 -2.21 -6.54
CA PRO A 392 -25.40 -3.08 -7.59
C PRO A 392 -24.27 -3.77 -8.36
N THR A 393 -24.32 -5.09 -8.49
CA THR A 393 -23.30 -5.91 -9.18
C THR A 393 -23.68 -6.30 -10.60
N HIS A 394 -24.90 -5.99 -11.05
CA HIS A 394 -25.45 -6.44 -12.33
C HIS A 394 -24.82 -5.78 -13.56
N THR A 395 -24.22 -4.60 -13.42
CA THR A 395 -23.56 -3.87 -14.51
C THR A 395 -22.14 -3.48 -14.09
N GLU A 396 -21.13 -4.00 -14.78
CA GLU A 396 -19.72 -3.85 -14.40
C GLU A 396 -19.29 -2.37 -14.33
N ILE A 397 -19.68 -1.57 -15.33
CA ILE A 397 -19.34 -0.13 -15.37
C ILE A 397 -19.96 0.59 -14.16
N LEU A 398 -21.23 0.34 -13.87
CA LEU A 398 -21.92 0.93 -12.73
C LEU A 398 -21.27 0.51 -11.41
N PHE A 399 -20.90 -0.77 -11.28
CA PHE A 399 -20.20 -1.29 -10.11
C PHE A 399 -18.87 -0.55 -9.87
N TYR A 400 -18.04 -0.39 -10.90
CA TYR A 400 -16.76 0.32 -10.77
C TYR A 400 -16.98 1.81 -10.47
N THR A 401 -17.89 2.49 -11.17
CA THR A 401 -18.17 3.91 -10.93
C THR A 401 -18.69 4.15 -9.50
N LEU A 402 -19.65 3.35 -9.04
CA LEU A 402 -20.17 3.47 -7.67
C LEU A 402 -19.11 3.10 -6.62
N SER A 403 -18.25 2.11 -6.90
CA SER A 403 -17.13 1.77 -6.02
C SER A 403 -16.13 2.93 -5.90
N PHE A 404 -15.84 3.61 -7.00
CA PHE A 404 -15.01 4.82 -7.00
C PHE A 404 -15.66 5.92 -6.14
N CYS A 405 -16.93 6.22 -6.38
CA CYS A 405 -17.66 7.25 -5.65
C CYS A 405 -17.75 6.93 -4.14
N LYS A 406 -18.07 5.69 -3.77
CA LYS A 406 -18.10 5.23 -2.38
C LYS A 406 -16.74 5.41 -1.73
N SER A 407 -15.66 5.01 -2.40
CA SER A 407 -14.31 5.14 -1.85
C SER A 407 -13.85 6.59 -1.74
N ALA A 408 -14.20 7.47 -2.70
CA ALA A 408 -13.90 8.90 -2.64
C ALA A 408 -14.67 9.62 -1.53
N ALA A 409 -15.91 9.18 -1.26
CA ALA A 409 -16.73 9.74 -0.19
C ALA A 409 -16.14 9.47 1.20
N VAL A 410 -15.39 8.38 1.41
CA VAL A 410 -14.82 8.04 2.73
C VAL A 410 -13.84 9.13 3.21
N PRO A 411 -12.72 9.44 2.51
CA PRO A 411 -11.83 10.51 2.94
C PRO A 411 -12.49 11.89 2.94
N LEU A 412 -13.39 12.15 1.99
CA LEU A 412 -14.13 13.41 1.93
C LEU A 412 -14.97 13.63 3.20
N SER A 413 -15.64 12.58 3.68
CA SER A 413 -16.45 12.62 4.89
C SER A 413 -15.61 12.84 6.13
N VAL A 414 -14.53 12.05 6.27
CA VAL A 414 -13.65 12.06 7.45
C VAL A 414 -12.89 13.36 7.62
N VAL A 415 -12.42 13.93 6.52
CA VAL A 415 -11.53 15.09 6.53
C VAL A 415 -12.28 16.41 6.45
N ALA A 416 -13.36 16.49 5.66
CA ALA A 416 -14.04 17.75 5.37
C ALA A 416 -15.48 17.81 5.91
N LEU A 417 -16.35 16.88 5.52
CA LEU A 417 -17.79 17.02 5.79
C LEU A 417 -18.14 16.90 7.27
N ILE A 418 -17.66 15.86 7.95
CA ILE A 418 -18.00 15.59 9.35
C ILE A 418 -17.37 16.62 10.29
N PRO A 419 -16.06 16.95 10.19
CA PRO A 419 -15.49 18.02 11.00
C PRO A 419 -16.20 19.36 10.82
N TYR A 420 -16.61 19.70 9.59
CA TYR A 420 -17.35 20.91 9.30
C TYR A 420 -18.77 20.90 9.90
N GLY A 421 -19.49 19.79 9.78
CA GLY A 421 -20.81 19.62 10.38
C GLY A 421 -20.77 19.70 11.92
N VAL A 422 -19.81 19.03 12.54
CA VAL A 422 -19.58 19.11 13.99
C VAL A 422 -19.21 20.53 14.41
N HIS A 423 -18.40 21.23 13.61
CA HIS A 423 -18.07 22.63 13.84
C HIS A 423 -19.31 23.53 13.84
N LEU A 424 -20.22 23.37 12.88
CA LEU A 424 -21.48 24.13 12.83
C LEU A 424 -22.34 23.85 14.07
N LEU A 425 -22.48 22.59 14.47
CA LEU A 425 -23.31 22.19 15.62
C LEU A 425 -22.77 22.71 16.97
N ILE A 426 -21.44 22.75 17.14
CA ILE A 426 -20.81 23.23 18.38
C ILE A 426 -20.76 24.77 18.40
N GLY A 427 -20.46 25.40 17.27
CA GLY A 427 -20.41 26.86 17.16
C GLY A 427 -21.77 27.52 17.38
N ASP A 428 -22.86 26.87 16.94
CA ASP A 428 -24.22 27.37 17.15
C ASP A 428 -24.70 27.23 18.60
N LYS A 429 -24.12 26.28 19.37
CA LYS A 429 -24.36 26.16 20.82
C LYS A 429 -23.64 27.23 21.62
N GLU A 430 -22.39 27.55 21.30
CA GLU A 430 -21.65 28.64 21.98
C GLU A 430 -22.31 30.00 21.71
N ARG A 431 -22.82 30.26 20.49
CA ARG A 431 -23.57 31.49 20.16
C ARG A 431 -24.95 31.64 20.81
N LYS A 432 -25.56 30.56 21.30
CA LYS A 432 -26.86 30.59 22.01
C LYS A 432 -26.71 30.72 23.53
N LEU A 433 -25.48 30.66 24.04
CA LEU A 433 -25.15 30.74 25.47
C LEU A 433 -24.55 32.09 25.87
N ASP A 434 -24.21 32.93 24.89
CA ASP A 434 -23.92 34.37 25.02
C ASP A 434 -25.18 35.17 24.67
#